data_AF-A0A0D0CYV4-F1
#
_entry.id   AF-A0A0D0CYV4-F1
#
_cell.length_a   1.000
_cell.length_b   1.000
_cell.length_c   1.000
_cell.angle_alpha   90.00
_cell.angle_beta   90.00
_cell.angle_gamma   90.00
#
_symmetry.space_group_name_H-M   'P 1'
#
loop_
_entity.id
_entity.type
_entity.pdbx_description
1 polymer ?
#
loop_
_entity_poly.entity_id
_entity_poly.type
_entity_poly.pdbx_seq_one_letter_code
_entity_poly.pdbx_strand_id
1 'polypeptide(L)'
;MPSKTPEIARPPSTPLFSRGTVDLTSLKKSRKPSARWTLDEETAFIDFLLSQFLASGDGNLGKATFNEAATLLKKKFPEALGAEKTGDVCKSKWIVLKAAYHAAVDIKNMSGFTWSDDQGAGVTLKHSDIWEQYLKALHQQLCIWAKLSKAV
;
A
#
# COMPACT_ATOMS: atom_id res chain seq x y z
N MET A 1 16.63 -60.08 33.85
CA MET A 1 15.28 -59.61 33.43
C MET A 1 14.28 -60.07 34.49
N PRO A 2 13.31 -59.27 34.96
CA PRO A 2 12.81 -58.03 34.37
C PRO A 2 13.21 -56.75 35.13
N SER A 3 13.18 -55.68 34.34
CA SER A 3 13.52 -54.29 34.58
C SER A 3 12.48 -53.56 35.44
N LYS A 4 12.98 -52.78 36.41
CA LYS A 4 12.21 -51.90 37.28
C LYS A 4 12.29 -50.48 36.70
N THR A 5 11.21 -50.00 36.11
CA THR A 5 11.11 -48.61 35.63
C THR A 5 10.80 -47.70 36.82
N PRO A 6 11.61 -46.68 37.15
CA PRO A 6 11.27 -45.71 38.17
C PRO A 6 10.39 -44.60 37.57
N GLU A 7 9.26 -44.37 38.24
CA GLU A 7 8.33 -43.27 38.00
C GLU A 7 9.03 -41.93 38.28
N ILE A 8 9.28 -41.14 37.23
CA ILE A 8 9.90 -39.82 37.32
C ILE A 8 8.81 -38.81 37.70
N ALA A 9 8.90 -38.28 38.92
CA ALA A 9 8.06 -37.19 39.41
C ALA A 9 8.21 -35.94 38.53
N ARG A 10 7.08 -35.42 38.05
CA ARG A 10 6.98 -34.20 37.22
C ARG A 10 7.23 -32.95 38.10
N PRO A 11 8.14 -32.03 37.71
CA PRO A 11 8.37 -30.80 38.48
C PRO A 11 7.21 -29.79 38.34
N PRO A 12 6.98 -28.94 39.35
CA PRO A 12 5.90 -27.95 39.32
C PRO A 12 6.17 -26.87 38.27
N SER A 13 5.17 -26.62 37.42
CA SER A 13 5.14 -25.55 36.43
C SER A 13 5.05 -24.19 37.12
N THR A 14 6.16 -23.46 37.18
CA THR A 14 6.19 -22.04 37.54
C THR A 14 5.70 -21.19 36.35
N PRO A 15 4.70 -20.30 36.52
CA PRO A 15 4.35 -19.34 35.50
C PRO A 15 5.44 -18.26 35.44
N LEU A 16 6.21 -18.22 34.36
CA LEU A 16 7.08 -17.09 34.02
C LEU A 16 6.19 -15.95 33.49
N PHE A 17 5.54 -15.23 34.39
CA PHE A 17 4.95 -13.94 34.05
C PHE A 17 6.08 -12.91 33.99
N SER A 18 6.73 -12.84 32.82
CA SER A 18 7.65 -11.74 32.51
C SER A 18 6.83 -10.46 32.40
N ARG A 19 6.77 -9.66 33.49
CA ARG A 19 6.40 -8.24 33.42
C ARG A 19 7.57 -7.48 32.80
N GLY A 20 7.71 -7.61 31.48
CA GLY A 20 8.41 -6.60 30.70
C GLY A 20 7.50 -5.40 30.56
N THR A 21 7.81 -4.29 31.23
CA THR A 21 7.25 -3.00 30.85
C THR A 21 7.75 -2.71 29.43
N VAL A 22 6.91 -2.94 28.43
CA VAL A 22 7.17 -2.43 27.08
C VAL A 22 7.15 -0.92 27.17
N ASP A 23 8.34 -0.32 27.14
CA ASP A 23 8.50 1.12 27.04
C ASP A 23 7.92 1.58 25.69
N LEU A 24 6.67 2.06 25.73
CA LEU A 24 5.95 2.61 24.58
C LEU A 24 6.69 3.80 23.95
N THR A 25 7.67 4.41 24.64
CA THR A 25 8.47 5.50 24.07
C THR A 25 9.52 5.00 23.06
N SER A 26 9.87 3.71 23.08
CA SER A 26 10.77 3.09 22.09
C SER A 26 10.11 2.85 20.73
N LEU A 27 8.76 2.80 20.66
CA LEU A 27 8.03 2.57 19.41
C LEU A 27 7.57 3.87 18.71
N LYS A 28 8.19 5.02 18.99
CA LYS A 28 8.16 6.16 18.06
C LYS A 28 9.09 5.86 16.89
N LYS A 29 8.69 4.91 16.04
CA LYS A 29 9.27 4.78 14.70
C LYS A 29 8.97 6.08 13.99
N SER A 30 9.93 6.98 13.95
CA SER A 30 9.85 8.18 13.13
C SER A 30 9.48 7.71 11.72
N ARG A 31 8.29 8.11 11.25
CA ARG A 31 7.90 7.78 9.88
C ARG A 31 8.93 8.47 9.01
N LYS A 32 9.70 7.68 8.25
CA LYS A 32 10.62 8.22 7.26
C LYS A 32 9.83 9.18 6.37
N PRO A 33 10.37 10.36 6.06
CA PRO A 33 9.68 11.32 5.21
C PRO A 33 9.26 10.60 3.92
N SER A 34 7.99 10.74 3.54
CA SER A 34 7.46 10.10 2.34
C SER A 34 7.75 11.01 1.15
N ALA A 35 8.09 10.40 0.00
CA ALA A 35 8.19 11.14 -1.25
C ALA A 35 6.80 11.68 -1.60
N ARG A 36 6.72 12.98 -1.88
CA ARG A 36 5.47 13.61 -2.36
C ARG A 36 5.53 13.64 -3.87
N TRP A 37 4.44 13.21 -4.50
CA TRP A 37 4.33 13.14 -5.95
C TRP A 37 3.35 14.21 -6.42
N THR A 38 3.79 15.06 -7.35
CA THR A 38 2.91 15.98 -8.07
C THR A 38 2.32 15.29 -9.30
N LEU A 39 1.26 15.85 -9.87
CA LEU A 39 0.67 15.32 -11.09
C LEU A 39 1.65 15.32 -12.27
N ASP A 40 2.47 16.38 -12.39
CA ASP A 40 3.49 16.48 -13.44
C ASP A 40 4.59 15.43 -13.28
N GLU A 41 5.00 15.15 -12.04
CA GLU A 41 5.96 14.10 -11.73
C GLU A 41 5.41 12.70 -12.05
N GLU A 42 4.15 12.44 -11.69
CA GLU A 42 3.47 11.16 -11.99
C GLU A 42 3.31 10.97 -13.49
N THR A 43 2.90 12.01 -14.22
CA THR A 43 2.74 11.97 -15.68
C THR A 43 4.07 11.66 -16.36
N ALA A 44 5.13 12.43 -16.03
CA ALA A 44 6.46 12.19 -16.59
C ALA A 44 7.01 10.79 -16.24
N PHE A 45 6.69 10.29 -15.05
CA PHE A 45 7.07 8.95 -14.63
C PHE A 45 6.36 7.86 -15.46
N ILE A 46 5.04 7.97 -15.63
CA ILE A 46 4.25 7.01 -16.40
C ILE A 46 4.68 7.03 -17.88
N ASP A 47 4.84 8.22 -18.47
CA ASP A 47 5.29 8.37 -19.86
C ASP A 47 6.63 7.68 -20.10
N PHE A 48 7.58 7.86 -19.17
CA PHE A 48 8.86 7.20 -19.23
C PHE A 48 8.73 5.67 -19.16
N LEU A 49 7.94 5.14 -18.22
CA LEU A 49 7.75 3.69 -18.10
C LEU A 49 7.08 3.10 -19.34
N LEU A 50 6.11 3.81 -19.94
CA LEU A 50 5.47 3.40 -21.19
C LEU A 50 6.48 3.35 -22.33
N SER A 51 7.32 4.38 -22.47
CA SER A 51 8.39 4.38 -23.47
C SER A 51 9.35 3.19 -23.30
N GLN A 52 9.77 2.91 -22.06
CA GLN A 52 10.66 1.79 -21.77
C GLN A 52 9.98 0.43 -22.02
N PHE A 53 8.69 0.31 -21.71
CA PHE A 53 7.89 -0.89 -21.99
C PHE A 53 7.80 -1.17 -23.49
N LEU A 54 7.50 -0.14 -24.30
CA LEU A 54 7.43 -0.26 -25.76
C LEU A 54 8.79 -0.58 -26.38
N ALA A 55 9.87 -0.04 -25.83
CA ALA A 55 11.23 -0.29 -26.32
C ALA A 55 11.77 -1.69 -25.95
N SER A 56 11.38 -2.23 -24.78
CA SER A 56 11.98 -3.47 -24.26
C SER A 56 11.48 -4.74 -24.95
N GLY A 57 10.33 -4.72 -25.64
CA GLY A 57 9.74 -5.88 -26.36
C GLY A 57 9.24 -7.03 -25.47
N ASP A 58 9.85 -7.22 -24.29
CA ASP A 58 9.59 -8.29 -23.32
C ASP A 58 8.56 -7.90 -22.25
N GLY A 59 8.09 -6.64 -22.28
CA GLY A 59 7.02 -6.15 -21.40
C GLY A 59 7.34 -6.12 -19.91
N ASN A 60 8.60 -6.27 -19.51
CA ASN A 60 8.99 -6.28 -18.10
C ASN A 60 9.76 -5.03 -17.68
N LEU A 61 9.29 -4.36 -16.63
CA LEU A 61 9.98 -3.23 -16.02
C LEU A 61 10.95 -3.73 -14.95
N GLY A 62 12.22 -3.82 -15.32
CA GLY A 62 13.30 -4.26 -14.45
C GLY A 62 13.73 -3.20 -13.43
N LYS A 63 14.59 -3.59 -12.49
CA LYS A 63 15.19 -2.68 -11.49
C LYS A 63 15.92 -1.50 -12.16
N ALA A 64 16.61 -1.75 -13.28
CA ALA A 64 17.32 -0.73 -14.04
C ALA A 64 16.37 0.39 -14.50
N THR A 65 15.20 0.02 -15.02
CA THR A 65 14.19 0.97 -15.48
C THR A 65 13.73 1.92 -14.36
N PHE A 66 13.53 1.42 -13.14
CA PHE A 66 13.13 2.29 -12.02
C PHE A 66 14.26 3.21 -11.54
N ASN A 67 15.52 2.79 -11.63
CA ASN A 67 16.67 3.63 -11.33
C ASN A 67 16.86 4.74 -12.39
N GLU A 68 16.64 4.42 -13.66
CA GLU A 68 16.64 5.40 -14.74
C GLU A 68 15.50 6.40 -14.57
N ALA A 69 14.30 5.92 -14.22
CA ALA A 69 13.17 6.79 -13.92
C ALA A 69 13.45 7.75 -12.77
N ALA A 70 14.08 7.26 -11.69
CA ALA A 70 14.53 8.11 -10.58
C ALA A 70 15.52 9.20 -11.04
N THR A 71 16.45 8.85 -11.92
CA THR A 71 17.43 9.80 -12.51
C THR A 71 16.73 10.84 -13.38
N LEU A 72 15.77 10.42 -14.21
CA LEU A 72 14.96 11.29 -15.04
C LEU A 72 14.15 12.28 -14.18
N LEU A 73 13.49 11.79 -13.13
CA LEU A 73 12.70 12.63 -12.23
C LEU A 73 13.57 13.66 -11.52
N LYS A 74 14.76 13.25 -11.03
CA LYS A 74 15.72 14.17 -10.40
C LYS A 74 16.22 15.25 -11.35
N LYS A 75 16.40 14.92 -12.64
CA LYS A 75 16.82 15.87 -13.67
C LYS A 75 15.70 16.83 -14.08
N LYS A 76 14.48 16.33 -14.25
CA LYS A 76 13.32 17.10 -14.73
C LYS A 76 12.68 17.94 -13.63
N PHE A 77 12.75 17.47 -12.39
CA PHE A 77 12.18 18.11 -11.20
C PHE A 77 13.24 18.22 -10.10
N PRO A 78 14.21 19.15 -10.22
CA PRO A 78 15.30 19.28 -9.25
C PRO A 78 14.80 19.73 -7.86
N GLU A 79 13.68 20.44 -7.81
CA GLU A 79 13.04 20.91 -6.57
C GLU A 79 11.90 19.97 -6.11
N ALA A 80 12.15 18.66 -6.14
CA ALA A 80 11.16 17.66 -5.75
C ALA A 80 10.73 17.80 -4.28
N LEU A 81 9.42 17.63 -4.03
CA LEU A 81 8.85 17.73 -2.68
C LEU A 81 9.03 16.42 -1.88
N GLY A 82 9.40 16.57 -0.60
CA GLY A 82 9.47 15.45 0.35
C GLY A 82 10.77 14.65 0.22
N ALA A 83 10.70 13.34 0.47
CA ALA A 83 11.87 12.47 0.36
C ALA A 83 12.27 12.20 -1.11
N GLU A 84 13.55 11.87 -1.29
CA GLU A 84 14.12 11.53 -2.60
C GLU A 84 13.38 10.35 -3.24
N LYS A 85 13.06 10.50 -4.53
CA LYS A 85 12.41 9.48 -5.35
C LYS A 85 13.45 8.50 -5.88
N THR A 86 13.94 7.62 -5.01
CA THR A 86 14.88 6.55 -5.41
C THR A 86 14.19 5.51 -6.29
N GLY A 87 14.96 4.62 -6.93
CA GLY A 87 14.39 3.54 -7.75
C GLY A 87 13.41 2.65 -6.98
N ASP A 88 13.66 2.38 -5.69
CA ASP A 88 12.72 1.63 -4.85
C ASP A 88 11.42 2.40 -4.61
N VAL A 89 11.49 3.72 -4.38
CA VAL A 89 10.31 4.58 -4.25
C VAL A 89 9.51 4.60 -5.56
N CYS A 90 10.18 4.69 -6.71
CA CYS A 90 9.56 4.62 -8.03
C CYS A 90 8.85 3.26 -8.24
N LYS A 91 9.50 2.15 -7.87
CA LYS A 91 8.90 0.82 -7.95
C LYS A 91 7.65 0.70 -7.07
N SER A 92 7.72 1.18 -5.82
CA SER A 92 6.56 1.21 -4.93
C SER A 92 5.43 2.07 -5.48
N LYS A 93 5.75 3.24 -6.05
CA LYS A 93 4.77 4.11 -6.70
C LYS A 93 4.07 3.42 -7.86
N TRP A 94 4.82 2.72 -8.72
CA TRP A 94 4.28 1.95 -9.84
C TRP A 94 3.31 0.85 -9.39
N ILE A 95 3.63 0.12 -8.32
CA ILE A 95 2.72 -0.90 -7.77
C ILE A 95 1.38 -0.28 -7.34
N VAL A 96 1.42 0.87 -6.67
CA VAL A 96 0.21 1.60 -6.25
C VAL A 96 -0.58 2.10 -7.44
N LEU A 97 0.08 2.70 -8.44
CA LEU A 97 -0.57 3.19 -9.67
C LEU A 97 -1.25 2.05 -10.45
N LYS A 98 -0.57 0.91 -10.61
CA LYS A 98 -1.17 -0.27 -11.24
C LYS A 98 -2.38 -0.78 -10.47
N ALA A 99 -2.31 -0.85 -9.14
CA ALA A 99 -3.45 -1.27 -8.33
C ALA A 99 -4.65 -0.33 -8.50
N ALA A 100 -4.42 0.98 -8.53
CA ALA A 100 -5.47 1.97 -8.79
C ALA A 100 -6.07 1.83 -10.20
N TYR A 101 -5.24 1.59 -11.21
CA TYR A 101 -5.71 1.31 -12.57
C TYR A 101 -6.58 0.06 -12.62
N HIS A 102 -6.15 -1.06 -12.03
CA HIS A 102 -6.94 -2.28 -11.99
C HIS A 102 -8.26 -2.08 -11.26
N ALA A 103 -8.27 -1.38 -10.13
CA ALA A 103 -9.51 -1.02 -9.43
C ALA A 103 -10.46 -0.20 -10.32
N ALA A 104 -9.94 0.76 -11.09
CA ALA A 104 -10.75 1.54 -12.03
C ALA A 104 -11.31 0.68 -13.18
N VAL A 105 -10.52 -0.26 -13.70
CA VAL A 105 -10.96 -1.23 -14.72
C VAL A 105 -12.02 -2.16 -14.16
N ASP A 106 -11.84 -2.68 -12.95
CA ASP A 106 -12.81 -3.55 -12.28
C ASP A 106 -14.13 -2.81 -12.08
N ILE A 107 -14.09 -1.55 -11.58
CA ILE A 107 -15.27 -0.71 -11.43
C ILE A 107 -15.98 -0.49 -12.77
N LYS A 108 -15.22 -0.20 -13.83
CA LYS A 108 -15.78 -0.04 -15.18
C LYS A 108 -16.45 -1.32 -15.69
N ASN A 109 -15.90 -2.49 -15.34
CA ASN A 109 -16.39 -3.79 -15.78
C ASN A 109 -17.55 -4.30 -14.92
N MET A 110 -17.76 -3.78 -13.70
CA MET A 110 -18.95 -4.07 -12.91
C MET A 110 -20.20 -3.49 -13.59
N SER A 111 -21.21 -4.33 -13.81
CA SER A 111 -22.50 -3.89 -14.35
C SER A 111 -23.09 -2.77 -13.50
N GLY A 112 -23.49 -1.66 -14.12
CA GLY A 112 -24.13 -0.53 -13.44
C GLY A 112 -23.30 0.74 -13.35
N PHE A 113 -21.99 0.68 -13.59
CA PHE A 113 -21.15 1.88 -13.70
C PHE A 113 -21.04 2.33 -15.15
N THR A 114 -21.32 3.61 -15.40
CA THR A 114 -21.16 4.24 -16.71
C THR A 114 -20.08 5.30 -16.61
N TRP A 115 -19.03 5.23 -17.43
CA TRP A 115 -18.06 6.31 -17.58
C TRP A 115 -18.21 6.91 -18.98
N SER A 116 -18.43 8.22 -19.08
CA SER A 116 -18.30 8.96 -20.34
C SER A 116 -17.42 10.20 -20.13
N ASP A 117 -16.66 10.58 -21.15
CA ASP A 117 -15.77 11.73 -21.06
C ASP A 117 -16.53 13.06 -20.90
N ASP A 118 -17.81 13.09 -21.31
CA ASP A 118 -18.70 14.24 -21.19
C ASP A 118 -19.42 14.34 -19.84
N GLN A 119 -19.68 13.20 -19.16
CA GLN A 119 -20.49 13.17 -17.92
C GLN A 119 -19.74 12.64 -16.69
N GLY A 120 -18.50 12.19 -16.85
CA GLY A 120 -17.69 11.60 -15.77
C GLY A 120 -18.21 10.22 -15.34
N ALA A 121 -17.94 9.85 -14.08
CA ALA A 121 -18.41 8.61 -13.48
C ALA A 121 -19.88 8.72 -13.06
N GLY A 122 -20.75 7.91 -13.64
CA GLY A 122 -22.14 7.71 -13.23
C GLY A 122 -22.39 6.30 -12.72
N VAL A 123 -23.28 6.15 -11.74
CA VAL A 123 -23.84 4.87 -11.30
C VAL A 123 -25.30 4.82 -11.73
N THR A 124 -25.67 3.79 -12.47
CA THR A 124 -27.07 3.53 -12.81
C THR A 124 -27.80 3.17 -11.51
N LEU A 125 -28.97 3.76 -11.28
CA LEU A 125 -29.77 3.68 -10.03
C LEU A 125 -30.03 2.26 -9.46
N LYS A 126 -29.74 1.21 -10.23
CA LYS A 126 -29.85 -0.20 -9.83
C LYS A 126 -28.75 -0.69 -8.87
N HIS A 127 -27.72 0.11 -8.58
CA HIS A 127 -26.57 -0.28 -7.74
C HIS A 127 -26.23 0.70 -6.61
N SER A 128 -27.21 1.51 -6.15
CA SER A 128 -27.01 2.43 -5.01
C SER A 128 -26.62 1.70 -3.72
N ASP A 129 -27.06 0.46 -3.57
CA ASP A 129 -26.76 -0.47 -2.49
C ASP A 129 -25.25 -0.82 -2.39
N ILE A 130 -24.55 -0.95 -3.52
CA ILE A 130 -23.09 -1.19 -3.53
C ILE A 130 -22.35 0.06 -3.05
N TRP A 131 -22.79 1.25 -3.48
CA TRP A 131 -22.19 2.52 -3.06
C TRP A 131 -22.44 2.79 -1.57
N GLU A 132 -23.65 2.52 -1.08
CA GLU A 132 -23.99 2.60 0.33
C GLU A 132 -23.17 1.62 1.18
N GLN A 133 -22.93 0.39 0.69
CA GLN A 133 -22.06 -0.57 1.37
C GLN A 133 -20.61 -0.09 1.44
N TYR A 134 -20.07 0.47 0.37
CA TYR A 134 -18.71 1.02 0.35
C TYR A 134 -18.57 2.21 1.31
N LEU A 135 -19.53 3.13 1.31
CA LEU A 135 -19.57 4.27 2.24
C LEU A 135 -19.69 3.81 3.69
N LYS A 136 -20.50 2.77 3.96
CA LYS A 136 -20.66 2.19 5.29
C LYS A 136 -19.38 1.51 5.77
N ALA A 137 -18.68 0.79 4.89
CA ALA A 137 -17.40 0.17 5.20
C ALA A 137 -16.34 1.24 5.51
N LEU A 138 -16.26 2.30 4.70
CA LEU A 138 -15.37 3.43 4.93
C LEU A 138 -15.68 4.14 6.26
N HIS A 139 -16.97 4.36 6.55
CA HIS A 139 -17.43 4.95 7.82
C HIS A 139 -17.03 4.07 9.01
N GLN A 140 -17.24 2.76 8.94
CA GLN A 140 -16.84 1.83 10.00
C GLN A 140 -15.33 1.86 10.25
N GLN A 141 -14.53 1.84 9.18
CA GLN A 141 -13.08 1.97 9.28
C GLN A 141 -12.68 3.29 9.96
N LEU A 142 -13.23 4.42 9.50
CA LEU A 142 -12.98 5.73 10.11
C LEU A 142 -13.38 5.78 11.59
N CYS A 143 -14.52 5.18 11.96
CA CYS A 143 -14.93 5.08 13.36
C CYS A 143 -14.00 4.23 14.22
N ILE A 144 -13.50 3.11 13.70
CA ILE A 144 -12.52 2.27 14.39
C ILE A 144 -11.23 3.06 14.60
N TRP A 145 -10.75 3.76 13.57
CA TRP A 145 -9.58 4.62 13.66
C TRP A 145 -9.75 5.77 14.66
N ALA A 146 -10.92 6.43 14.70
CA ALA A 146 -11.22 7.48 15.66
C ALA A 146 -11.36 6.97 17.11
N LYS A 147 -11.78 5.72 17.30
CA LYS A 147 -11.78 5.07 18.62
C LYS A 147 -10.35 4.73 19.07
N LEU A 148 -9.54 4.20 18.16
CA LEU A 148 -8.13 3.88 18.43
C LEU A 148 -7.30 5.13 18.72
N SER A 149 -7.60 6.27 18.08
CA SER A 149 -6.88 7.53 18.33
C SER A 149 -7.21 8.20 19.67
N LYS A 150 -8.30 7.82 20.33
CA LYS A 150 -8.68 8.31 21.68
C LYS A 150 -8.17 7.40 22.80
N ALA A 151 -7.75 6.19 22.45
CA ALA A 151 -7.25 5.19 23.39
C ALA A 151 -5.71 5.22 23.54
N VAL A 152 -5.04 6.10 22.79
CA VAL A 152 -3.58 6.38 22.82
C VAL A 152 -3.38 7.82 23.24
#